data_AF-A0A967CN50-F1
#
_entry.id   AF-A0A967CN50-F1
#
_cell.length_a   1.000
_cell.length_b   1.000
_cell.length_c   1.000
_cell.angle_alpha   90.00
_cell.angle_beta   90.00
_cell.angle_gamma   90.00
#
_symmetry.space_group_name_H-M   'P 1'
#
loop_
_entity.id
_entity.type
_entity.pdbx_description
1 polymer ?
#
loop_
_entity_poly.entity_id
_entity_poly.type
_entity_poly.pdbx_seq_one_letter_code
_entity_poly.pdbx_strand_id
1 'polypeptide(L)'
;NSIFKKGTPIHVKGALLYNHFVKLKDLTSKYEIVNRGDKIKFCYLTTPNHIGEHVISCPGKLPKELDLDKYIDYNKQFEKAFLEPLDGILEHIGWVTEKRSTLEDFFQ
;
A
#
# COMPACT_ATOMS: atom_id res chain seq x y z
N ASN A 1 -25.15 -0.07 -1.37
CA ASN A 1 -24.30 1.00 -0.82
C ASN A 1 -22.89 0.48 -0.61
N SER A 2 -22.04 0.55 -1.64
CA SER A 2 -20.61 0.30 -1.51
C SER A 2 -19.90 1.58 -1.04
N ILE A 3 -18.90 1.45 -0.16
CA ILE A 3 -18.14 2.59 0.41
C ILE A 3 -17.45 3.42 -0.70
N PHE A 4 -17.17 2.80 -1.85
CA PHE A 4 -16.56 3.41 -3.03
C PHE A 4 -17.20 2.86 -4.31
N LYS A 5 -16.97 3.54 -5.45
CA LYS A 5 -17.44 3.11 -6.78
C LYS A 5 -16.33 2.39 -7.55
N LYS A 6 -16.69 1.56 -8.54
CA LYS A 6 -15.71 0.96 -9.47
C LYS A 6 -14.95 2.08 -10.18
N GLY A 7 -13.62 1.96 -10.27
CA GLY A 7 -12.74 2.99 -10.84
C GLY A 7 -12.26 4.05 -9.84
N THR A 8 -12.63 3.94 -8.56
CA THR A 8 -12.07 4.83 -7.53
C THR A 8 -10.55 4.58 -7.39
N PRO A 9 -9.71 5.63 -7.46
CA PRO A 9 -8.27 5.48 -7.30
C PRO A 9 -7.90 4.82 -5.97
N ILE A 10 -6.78 4.08 -5.97
CA ILE A 10 -6.36 3.24 -4.85
C ILE A 10 -6.25 3.99 -3.52
N HIS A 11 -5.63 5.17 -3.52
CA HIS A 11 -5.44 5.99 -2.33
C HIS A 11 -6.76 6.60 -1.83
N VAL A 12 -7.67 6.96 -2.74
CA VAL A 12 -9.01 7.44 -2.40
C VAL A 12 -9.84 6.33 -1.77
N LYS A 13 -9.76 5.11 -2.32
CA LYS A 13 -10.42 3.93 -1.76
C LYS A 13 -9.96 3.69 -0.31
N GLY A 14 -8.65 3.68 -0.07
CA GLY A 14 -8.10 3.51 1.27
C GLY A 14 -8.53 4.62 2.25
N ALA A 15 -8.65 5.86 1.78
CA ALA A 15 -9.09 6.99 2.62
C ALA A 15 -10.58 6.89 2.98
N LEU A 16 -11.43 6.46 2.04
CA LEU A 16 -12.85 6.24 2.29
C LEU A 16 -13.07 5.11 3.31
N LEU A 17 -12.30 4.03 3.20
CA LEU A 17 -12.33 2.92 4.17
C LEU A 17 -11.90 3.40 5.56
N TYR A 18 -10.78 4.12 5.64
CA TYR A 18 -10.30 4.69 6.89
C TYR A 18 -11.35 5.56 7.58
N ASN A 19 -11.93 6.52 6.84
CA ASN A 19 -12.97 7.40 7.37
C ASN A 19 -14.22 6.62 7.81
N HIS A 20 -14.57 5.53 7.12
CA HIS A 20 -15.68 4.67 7.51
C HIS A 20 -15.42 3.94 8.83
N PHE A 21 -14.26 3.29 8.97
CA PHE A 21 -13.92 2.53 10.18
C PHE A 21 -13.62 3.41 11.39
N VAL A 22 -13.02 4.59 11.19
CA VAL A 22 -12.80 5.56 12.28
C VAL A 22 -14.13 6.06 12.85
N LYS A 23 -15.12 6.32 11.98
CA LYS A 23 -16.47 6.70 12.42
C LYS A 23 -17.20 5.54 13.08
N LEU A 24 -17.08 4.32 12.54
CA LEU A 24 -17.74 3.13 13.08
C LEU A 24 -17.24 2.77 14.48
N LYS A 25 -15.97 3.04 14.78
CA LYS A 25 -15.36 2.80 16.10
C LYS A 25 -15.36 4.01 17.04
N ASP A 26 -16.05 5.10 16.68
CA ASP A 26 -16.09 6.36 17.44
C ASP A 26 -14.69 6.93 17.78
N LEU A 27 -13.75 6.77 16.85
CA LEU A 27 -12.34 7.16 17.01
C LEU A 27 -12.06 8.59 16.50
N THR A 28 -13.09 9.34 16.12
CA THR A 28 -13.00 10.70 15.56
C THR A 28 -12.42 11.73 16.54
N SER A 29 -12.52 11.47 17.84
CA SER A 29 -11.92 12.34 18.87
C SER A 29 -10.39 12.20 18.98
N LYS A 30 -9.84 11.07 18.50
CA LYS A 30 -8.41 10.74 18.61
C LYS A 30 -7.69 10.82 17.28
N TYR A 31 -8.39 10.52 16.19
CA TYR A 31 -7.83 10.49 14.86
C TYR A 31 -8.58 11.42 13.92
N GLU A 32 -7.83 12.18 13.14
CA GLU A 32 -8.37 13.10 12.16
C GLU A 32 -8.98 12.35 10.98
N ILE A 33 -10.16 12.80 10.55
CA ILE A 33 -10.81 12.31 9.33
C ILE A 33 -10.06 12.88 8.12
N VAL A 34 -9.85 12.07 7.09
CA VAL A 34 -9.26 12.53 5.84
C VAL A 34 -10.26 13.38 5.06
N ASN A 35 -9.88 14.61 4.76
CA ASN A 35 -10.63 15.54 3.94
C ASN A 35 -9.99 15.74 2.57
N ARG A 36 -10.71 16.45 1.69
CA ARG A 36 -10.21 16.79 0.36
C ARG A 36 -9.04 17.76 0.47
N GLY A 37 -7.91 17.40 -0.14
CA GLY A 37 -6.68 18.22 -0.11
C GLY A 37 -5.67 17.77 0.94
N ASP A 38 -6.06 16.86 1.83
CA ASP A 38 -5.14 16.32 2.83
C ASP A 38 -4.11 15.40 2.18
N LYS A 39 -2.87 15.52 2.66
CA LYS A 39 -1.82 14.58 2.31
C LYS A 39 -2.06 13.28 3.08
N ILE A 40 -2.08 12.17 2.35
CA ILE A 40 -2.29 10.84 2.92
C ILE A 40 -1.13 9.92 2.57
N LYS A 41 -0.86 9.00 3.48
CA LYS A 41 0.00 7.84 3.27
C LYS A 41 -0.90 6.64 3.05
N PHE A 42 -0.59 5.80 2.08
CA PHE A 42 -1.30 4.54 1.87
C PHE A 42 -0.33 3.37 2.01
N CYS A 43 -0.85 2.23 2.43
CA CYS A 43 -0.11 0.98 2.47
C CYS A 43 -0.95 -0.18 1.95
N TYR A 44 -0.27 -1.18 1.41
CA TYR A 44 -0.90 -2.43 1.01
C TYR A 44 -1.18 -3.31 2.23
N LEU A 45 -2.31 -4.02 2.18
CA LEU A 45 -2.71 -5.00 3.16
C LEU A 45 -2.74 -6.41 2.55
N THR A 46 -2.38 -7.41 3.35
CA THR A 46 -2.54 -8.81 3.02
C THR A 46 -4.01 -9.20 3.08
N THR A 47 -4.43 -10.09 2.18
CA THR A 47 -5.79 -10.65 2.15
C THR A 47 -5.75 -12.13 2.49
N PRO A 48 -6.60 -12.65 3.39
CA PRO A 48 -7.76 -12.00 4.01
C PRO A 48 -7.42 -11.12 5.24
N ASN A 49 -8.15 -10.01 5.40
CA ASN A 49 -8.09 -9.12 6.57
C ASN A 49 -9.50 -8.68 7.00
N HIS A 50 -9.61 -8.09 8.20
CA HIS A 50 -10.89 -7.65 8.78
C HIS A 50 -11.61 -6.53 8.01
N ILE A 51 -10.89 -5.79 7.17
CA ILE A 51 -11.43 -4.70 6.35
C ILE A 51 -11.97 -5.20 5.00
N GLY A 52 -11.52 -6.39 4.56
CA GLY A 52 -11.92 -7.00 3.30
C GLY A 52 -11.30 -6.33 2.06
N GLU A 53 -10.27 -5.49 2.22
CA GLU A 53 -9.62 -4.77 1.12
C GLU A 53 -8.10 -4.80 1.25
N HIS A 54 -7.40 -4.69 0.13
CA HIS A 54 -5.94 -4.81 0.05
C HIS A 54 -5.21 -3.47 0.26
N VAL A 55 -5.91 -2.40 0.63
CA VAL A 55 -5.32 -1.08 0.80
C VAL A 55 -6.01 -0.30 1.92
N ILE A 56 -5.22 0.46 2.67
CA ILE A 56 -5.70 1.46 3.63
C ILE A 56 -4.90 2.75 3.46
N SER A 57 -5.54 3.90 3.68
CA SER A 57 -4.87 5.20 3.66
C SER A 57 -5.12 5.94 4.98
N CYS A 58 -4.08 6.58 5.52
CA CYS A 58 -4.17 7.38 6.73
C CYS A 58 -3.44 8.73 6.54
N PRO A 59 -3.90 9.81 7.20
CA PRO A 59 -3.24 11.12 7.10
C PRO A 59 -1.89 11.13 7.86
N GLY A 60 -1.77 10.29 8.90
CA GLY A 60 -0.60 10.21 9.75
C GLY A 60 -0.19 8.76 10.05
N LYS A 61 -0.25 8.38 11.33
CA LYS A 61 0.01 7.00 11.75
C LYS A 61 -1.26 6.18 11.63
N LEU A 62 -1.10 4.90 11.33
CA LEU A 62 -2.20 3.95 11.34
C LEU A 62 -2.74 3.79 12.79
N PRO A 63 -4.06 3.91 13.01
CA PRO A 63 -4.66 3.66 14.31
C PRO A 63 -4.45 2.22 14.75
N LYS A 64 -3.86 2.03 15.93
CA LYS A 64 -3.66 0.69 16.52
C LYS A 64 -4.98 -0.01 16.83
N GLU A 65 -6.03 0.77 17.08
CA GLU A 65 -7.38 0.29 17.37
C GLU A 65 -8.05 -0.38 16.16
N LEU A 66 -7.51 -0.21 14.95
CA LEU A 66 -7.96 -0.94 13.78
C LEU A 66 -7.36 -2.36 13.70
N ASP A 67 -6.35 -2.68 14.53
CA ASP A 67 -5.62 -3.97 14.55
C ASP A 67 -5.17 -4.41 13.14
N LEU A 68 -4.71 -3.45 12.34
CA LEU A 68 -4.27 -3.67 10.97
C LEU A 68 -2.76 -3.85 10.85
N ASP A 69 -1.99 -3.54 11.88
CA ASP A 69 -0.53 -3.60 11.88
C ASP A 69 0.00 -5.00 11.45
N LYS A 70 -0.72 -6.06 11.78
CA LYS A 70 -0.39 -7.45 11.43
C LYS A 70 -0.69 -7.80 9.97
N TYR A 71 -1.56 -7.03 9.32
CA TYR A 71 -2.01 -7.25 7.96
C TYR A 71 -1.28 -6.35 6.96
N ILE A 72 -0.26 -5.59 7.37
CA ILE A 72 0.52 -4.76 6.45
C ILE A 72 1.39 -5.65 5.57
N ASP A 73 1.24 -5.52 4.25
CA ASP A 73 2.04 -6.25 3.27
C ASP A 73 3.32 -5.47 2.92
N TYR A 74 4.38 -5.73 3.69
CA TYR A 74 5.68 -5.09 3.51
C TYR A 74 6.36 -5.50 2.20
N ASN A 75 6.19 -6.74 1.75
CA ASN A 75 6.81 -7.25 0.54
C ASN A 75 6.27 -6.51 -0.68
N LYS A 76 4.94 -6.45 -0.81
CA LYS A 76 4.28 -5.75 -1.91
C LYS A 76 4.55 -4.25 -1.89
N GLN A 77 4.59 -3.66 -0.69
CA GLN A 77 4.94 -2.25 -0.54
C GLN A 77 6.36 -1.97 -1.03
N PHE A 78 7.32 -2.82 -0.68
CA PHE A 78 8.71 -2.66 -1.10
C PHE A 78 8.88 -2.86 -2.62
N GLU A 79 8.24 -3.90 -3.18
CA GLU A 79 8.26 -4.18 -4.61
C GLU A 79 7.77 -2.98 -5.42
N LYS A 80 6.60 -2.43 -5.10
CA LYS A 80 6.01 -1.30 -5.83
C LYS A 80 6.71 0.03 -5.59
N ALA A 81 7.19 0.28 -4.39
CA ALA A 81 7.77 1.57 -4.04
C ALA A 81 9.27 1.67 -4.40
N PHE A 82 9.99 0.55 -4.44
CA PHE A 82 11.44 0.53 -4.61
C PHE A 82 11.90 -0.31 -5.79
N LEU A 83 11.48 -1.58 -5.91
CA LEU A 83 11.98 -2.46 -6.98
C LEU A 83 11.54 -1.97 -8.36
N GLU A 84 10.25 -1.65 -8.55
CA GLU A 84 9.76 -1.18 -9.85
C GLU A 84 10.46 0.09 -10.36
N PRO A 85 10.63 1.17 -9.55
CA PRO A 85 11.42 2.32 -9.99
C PRO A 85 12.89 1.98 -10.26
N LEU A 86 13.47 1.06 -9.49
CA LEU A 86 14.86 0.64 -9.65
C LEU A 86 15.05 -0.14 -10.95
N ASP A 87 14.16 -1.08 -11.26
CA ASP A 87 14.14 -1.82 -12.52
C ASP A 87 14.02 -0.86 -13.71
N GLY A 88 13.14 0.14 -13.62
CA GLY A 88 13.01 1.17 -14.65
C GLY A 88 14.31 1.94 -14.91
N ILE A 89 15.10 2.24 -13.87
CA ILE A 89 16.42 2.88 -14.02
C ILE A 89 17.45 1.91 -14.61
N LEU A 90 17.47 0.66 -14.13
CA LEU A 90 18.46 -0.34 -14.54
C LEU A 90 18.26 -0.81 -15.97
N GLU A 91 17.01 -0.92 -16.44
CA GLU A 91 16.69 -1.15 -17.85
C GLU A 91 17.25 -0.06 -18.77
N HIS A 92 17.17 1.21 -18.36
CA HIS A 92 17.72 2.33 -19.15
C HIS A 92 19.26 2.30 -19.23
N ILE A 93 19.92 1.71 -18.24
CA ILE A 93 21.39 1.55 -18.19
C ILE A 93 21.83 0.25 -18.91
N GLY A 94 20.90 -0.65 -19.23
CA GLY A 94 21.17 -1.96 -19.82
C GLY A 94 21.67 -2.99 -18.79
N TRP A 95 21.42 -2.77 -17.51
CA TRP A 95 21.79 -3.69 -16.43
C TRP A 95 20.58 -4.54 -16.02
N VAL A 96 20.80 -5.84 -15.81
CA VAL A 96 19.76 -6.79 -15.38
C VAL A 96 19.87 -6.98 -13.87
N THR A 97 18.74 -6.83 -13.17
CA THR A 97 18.68 -6.83 -11.70
C THR A 97 18.89 -8.20 -11.09
N GLU A 98 18.63 -9.27 -11.85
CA GLU A 98 18.95 -10.64 -11.47
C GLU A 98 20.22 -11.12 -12.17
N LYS A 99 21.07 -11.84 -11.42
CA LYS A 99 22.23 -12.54 -11.97
C LYS A 99 21.73 -13.58 -12.97
N ARG A 100 21.80 -13.28 -14.26
CA ARG A 100 21.64 -14.27 -15.31
C ARG A 100 22.91 -15.10 -15.37
N SER A 101 22.82 -16.37 -14.99
CA SER A 101 23.87 -17.34 -15.30
C SER A 101 24.00 -17.42 -16.82
N THR A 102 25.18 -17.09 -17.32
CA THR A 102 25.52 -17.21 -18.74
C THR A 102 26.14 -18.57 -19.00
N LEU A 103 26.10 -19.09 -20.24
CA LEU A 103 26.82 -20.33 -20.57
C LEU A 103 28.33 -20.20 -20.32
N GLU A 104 28.85 -18.97 -20.33
CA GLU A 104 30.25 -18.64 -20.04
C GLU A 104 30.61 -18.89 -18.57
N ASP A 105 29.67 -18.72 -17.63
CA ASP A 105 29.84 -19.11 -16.23
C ASP A 105 30.00 -20.64 -16.06
N PHE A 106 29.64 -21.43 -17.08
CA PHE A 106 29.76 -22.90 -17.07
C PHE A 106 31.14 -23.40 -17.51
N PHE A 107 31.96 -22.53 -18.12
CA PHE A 107 33.29 -22.88 -18.63
C PHE A 107 34.45 -22.26 -17.82
N GLN A 108 34.15 -21.65 -16.66
CA GLN A 108 35.15 -21.27 -15.65
C GLN A 108 35.53 -22.44 -14.73
#